data_AF-A0A6N7KZP8-F1
#
_entry.id   AF-A0A6N7KZP8-F1
#
_cell.length_a   1.000
_cell.length_b   1.000
_cell.length_c   1.000
_cell.angle_alpha   90.00
_cell.angle_beta   90.00
_cell.angle_gamma   90.00
#
_symmetry.space_group_name_H-M   'P 1'
#
loop_
_entity.id
_entity.type
_entity.pdbx_description
1 polymer ?
#
loop_
_entity_poly.entity_id
_entity_poly.type
_entity_poly.pdbx_seq_one_letter_code
_entity_poly.pdbx_strand_id
1 'polypeptide(L)'
;MERILTGAPEHSNGALTIVALAQEAGVPRNALTQRHLDLKNHFYDRVRERGLVPDSETRLRKQIVRLKELRARDAEQLKELRADVQGLVQVVNQLTLENQQLRDALSSPAGRVRALPLRSGPGMA
;
A
#
# COMPACT_ATOMS: atom_id res chain seq x y z
N MET A 1 -1.97 -26.94 -29.00
CA MET A 1 -3.13 -27.17 -28.11
C MET A 1 -2.71 -27.80 -26.79
N GLU A 2 -1.95 -28.90 -26.78
CA GLU A 2 -1.53 -29.55 -25.52
C GLU A 2 -0.82 -28.60 -24.53
N ARG A 3 0.12 -27.76 -25.00
CA ARG A 3 0.83 -26.79 -24.14
C ARG A 3 -0.08 -25.86 -23.34
N ILE A 4 -1.11 -25.30 -23.98
CA ILE A 4 -2.06 -24.40 -23.31
C ILE A 4 -2.99 -25.17 -22.37
N LEU A 5 -3.35 -26.41 -22.72
CA LEU A 5 -4.13 -27.27 -21.85
C LEU A 5 -3.32 -27.65 -20.60
N THR A 6 -2.04 -28.00 -20.73
CA THR A 6 -1.13 -28.38 -19.63
C THR A 6 -0.61 -27.20 -18.81
N GLY A 7 -1.06 -25.97 -19.06
CA GLY A 7 -0.68 -24.80 -18.27
C GLY A 7 0.75 -24.29 -18.52
N ALA A 8 1.39 -24.71 -19.61
CA ALA A 8 2.72 -24.27 -20.05
C ALA A 8 2.64 -23.53 -21.41
N PRO A 9 1.90 -22.41 -21.50
CA PRO A 9 1.85 -21.60 -22.72
C PRO A 9 3.19 -20.89 -22.96
N GLU A 10 3.58 -20.74 -24.22
CA GLU A 10 4.79 -20.01 -24.61
C GLU A 10 4.46 -18.64 -25.22
N HIS A 11 3.37 -18.56 -25.98
CA HIS A 11 3.03 -17.37 -26.76
C HIS A 11 1.73 -16.71 -26.27
N SER A 12 1.04 -17.32 -25.32
CA SER A 12 -0.24 -16.87 -24.78
C SER A 12 -0.21 -16.66 -23.27
N ASN A 13 -1.23 -15.98 -22.75
CA ASN A 13 -1.42 -15.78 -21.31
C ASN A 13 -1.90 -17.03 -20.55
N GLY A 14 -2.07 -18.17 -21.24
CA GLY A 14 -2.50 -19.44 -20.64
C GLY A 14 -3.98 -19.49 -20.26
N ALA A 15 -4.79 -18.55 -20.75
CA ALA A 15 -6.24 -18.64 -20.58
C ALA A 15 -6.80 -19.77 -21.46
N LEU A 16 -7.74 -20.58 -20.95
CA LEU A 16 -8.38 -21.64 -21.73
C LEU A 16 -9.50 -21.06 -22.63
N THR A 17 -9.11 -20.13 -23.51
CA THR A 17 -10.01 -19.44 -24.44
C THR A 17 -9.55 -19.63 -25.88
N ILE A 18 -10.47 -19.52 -26.83
CA ILE A 18 -10.16 -19.57 -28.28
C ILE A 18 -9.12 -18.51 -28.66
N VAL A 19 -9.15 -17.34 -28.03
CA VAL A 19 -8.20 -16.25 -28.32
C VAL A 19 -6.79 -16.63 -27.92
N ALA A 20 -6.62 -17.16 -26.70
CA ALA A 20 -5.33 -17.60 -26.22
C ALA A 20 -4.83 -18.85 -26.95
N LEU A 21 -5.72 -19.77 -27.36
CA LEU A 21 -5.36 -20.89 -28.23
C LEU A 21 -4.87 -20.42 -29.61
N ALA A 22 -5.55 -19.45 -30.21
CA ALA A 22 -5.16 -18.86 -31.49
C ALA A 22 -3.78 -18.20 -31.40
N GLN A 23 -3.58 -17.42 -30.33
CA GLN A 23 -2.30 -16.77 -30.03
C GLN A 23 -1.18 -17.79 -29.78
N GLU A 24 -1.46 -18.87 -29.03
CA GLU A 24 -0.50 -19.95 -28.76
C GLU A 24 -0.08 -20.72 -30.02
N ALA A 25 -1.01 -20.86 -30.98
CA ALA A 25 -0.77 -21.53 -32.26
C ALA A 25 -0.28 -20.58 -33.37
N GLY A 26 -0.14 -19.29 -33.10
CA GLY A 26 0.28 -18.29 -34.09
C GLY A 26 -0.73 -18.10 -35.23
N VAL A 27 -2.01 -18.42 -35.01
CA VAL A 27 -3.06 -18.35 -36.04
C VAL A 27 -4.07 -17.25 -35.70
N PRO A 28 -4.70 -16.62 -36.71
CA PRO A 28 -5.76 -15.66 -36.45
C PRO A 28 -6.99 -16.35 -35.87
N ARG A 29 -7.68 -15.69 -34.92
CA ARG A 29 -8.91 -16.19 -34.28
C ARG A 29 -9.94 -16.71 -35.29
N ASN A 30 -10.09 -16.00 -36.42
CA ASN A 30 -11.06 -16.33 -37.46
C ASN A 30 -10.82 -17.72 -38.06
N ALA A 31 -9.58 -18.19 -38.10
CA ALA A 31 -9.28 -19.55 -38.55
C ALA A 31 -9.97 -20.59 -37.66
N LEU A 32 -9.97 -20.40 -36.34
CA LEU A 32 -10.60 -21.31 -35.37
C LEU A 32 -12.12 -21.12 -35.24
N THR A 33 -12.66 -19.97 -35.63
CA THR A 33 -14.11 -19.69 -35.51
C THR A 33 -14.88 -19.84 -36.82
N GLN A 34 -14.21 -19.90 -37.98
CA GLN A 34 -14.87 -20.01 -39.29
C GLN A 34 -14.39 -21.21 -40.12
N ARG A 35 -13.11 -21.61 -40.01
CA ARG A 35 -12.52 -22.68 -40.84
C ARG A 35 -12.32 -23.99 -40.10
N HIS A 36 -12.00 -23.92 -38.81
CA HIS A 36 -11.66 -25.06 -37.96
C HIS A 36 -12.57 -25.14 -36.73
N LEU A 37 -13.88 -25.26 -36.98
CA LEU A 37 -14.90 -25.33 -35.94
C LEU A 37 -14.79 -26.61 -35.10
N ASP A 38 -14.35 -27.69 -35.74
CA ASP A 38 -13.97 -28.98 -35.15
C ASP A 38 -12.88 -28.82 -34.09
N LEU A 39 -11.81 -28.09 -34.40
CA LEU A 39 -10.71 -27.84 -33.47
C LEU A 39 -11.15 -26.99 -32.27
N LYS A 40 -12.04 -26.02 -32.50
CA LYS A 40 -12.70 -25.25 -31.44
C LYS A 40 -13.51 -26.17 -30.51
N ASN A 41 -14.34 -27.05 -31.07
CA ASN A 41 -15.21 -27.92 -30.28
C ASN A 41 -14.38 -28.91 -29.47
N HIS A 42 -13.41 -29.58 -30.11
CA HIS A 42 -12.44 -30.44 -29.44
C HIS A 42 -11.69 -29.71 -28.33
N PHE A 43 -11.33 -28.44 -28.53
CA PHE A 43 -10.72 -27.64 -27.46
C PHE A 43 -11.63 -27.46 -26.25
N TYR A 44 -12.89 -27.07 -26.46
CA TYR A 44 -13.82 -26.91 -25.36
C TYR A 44 -14.19 -28.24 -24.69
N ASP A 45 -14.27 -29.33 -25.45
CA ASP A 45 -14.53 -30.66 -24.91
C ASP A 45 -13.38 -31.10 -24.00
N ARG A 46 -12.13 -30.90 -24.42
CA ARG A 46 -10.94 -31.18 -23.60
C ARG A 46 -10.84 -30.28 -22.36
N VAL A 47 -11.30 -29.03 -22.46
CA VAL A 47 -11.39 -28.12 -21.30
C VAL A 47 -12.48 -28.59 -20.32
N ARG A 48 -13.63 -29.07 -20.81
CA ARG A 48 -14.72 -29.61 -19.96
C ARG A 48 -14.34 -30.95 -19.33
N GLU A 49 -13.75 -31.86 -20.09
CA GLU A 49 -13.22 -33.16 -19.61
C GLU A 49 -12.22 -32.97 -18.47
N ARG A 50 -11.41 -31.91 -18.52
CA ARG A 50 -10.45 -31.60 -17.46
C ARG A 50 -11.06 -31.07 -16.18
N GLY A 51 -12.32 -30.58 -16.19
CA GLY A 51 -13.20 -30.44 -15.03
C GLY A 51 -12.75 -29.64 -13.80
N LEU A 52 -11.50 -29.17 -13.72
CA LEU A 52 -10.92 -28.52 -12.55
C LEU A 52 -10.30 -27.18 -12.93
N VAL A 53 -10.56 -26.19 -12.07
CA VAL A 53 -10.03 -24.82 -12.12
C VAL A 53 -8.59 -24.85 -12.62
N PRO A 54 -8.27 -24.24 -13.77
CA PRO A 54 -6.95 -24.33 -14.38
C PRO A 54 -5.86 -23.91 -13.40
N ASP A 55 -4.69 -24.55 -13.45
CA ASP A 55 -3.57 -24.21 -12.56
C ASP A 55 -3.17 -22.74 -12.65
N SER A 56 -3.37 -22.11 -13.81
CA SER A 56 -3.19 -20.67 -14.01
C SER A 56 -4.18 -19.83 -13.18
N GLU A 57 -5.45 -20.23 -13.13
CA GLU A 57 -6.47 -19.58 -12.32
C GLU A 57 -6.26 -19.86 -10.82
N THR A 58 -5.88 -21.08 -10.44
CA THR A 58 -5.52 -21.42 -9.06
C THR A 58 -4.30 -20.61 -8.60
N ARG A 59 -3.27 -20.46 -9.46
CA ARG A 59 -2.10 -19.63 -9.20
C ARG A 59 -2.48 -18.16 -9.07
N LEU A 60 -3.36 -17.66 -9.93
CA LEU A 60 -3.86 -16.29 -9.86
C LEU A 60 -4.65 -16.03 -8.57
N ARG A 61 -5.51 -16.97 -8.15
CA ARG A 61 -6.22 -16.90 -6.87
C ARG A 61 -5.26 -16.85 -5.69
N LYS A 62 -4.21 -17.69 -5.69
CA LYS A 62 -3.15 -17.65 -4.66
C LYS A 62 -2.42 -16.30 -4.65
N GLN A 63 -2.10 -15.74 -5.81
CA GLN A 63 -1.49 -14.41 -5.91
C GLN A 63 -2.43 -13.30 -5.41
N ILE A 64 -3.72 -13.36 -5.72
CA ILE A 64 -4.71 -12.39 -5.24
C ILE A 64 -4.80 -12.43 -3.72
N VAL A 65 -4.85 -13.62 -3.11
CA VAL A 65 -4.86 -13.76 -1.65
C VAL A 65 -3.58 -13.17 -1.05
N ARG A 66 -2.40 -13.53 -1.57
CA ARG A 66 -1.12 -12.98 -1.11
C ARG A 66 -1.07 -11.45 -1.23
N LEU A 67 -1.53 -10.89 -2.34
CA LEU A 67 -1.55 -9.44 -2.56
C LEU A 67 -2.52 -8.73 -1.61
N LYS A 68 -3.68 -9.34 -1.32
CA LYS A 68 -4.62 -8.81 -0.32
C LYS A 68 -4.02 -8.81 1.07
N GLU A 69 -3.34 -9.89 1.46
CA GLU A 69 -2.64 -9.97 2.75
C GLU A 69 -1.53 -8.93 2.85
N LEU A 70 -0.72 -8.77 1.80
CA LEU A 70 0.35 -7.77 1.78
C LEU A 70 -0.22 -6.36 1.91
N ARG A 71 -1.26 -6.05 1.12
CA ARG A 71 -1.94 -4.75 1.19
C ARG A 71 -2.54 -4.47 2.57
N ALA A 72 -3.07 -5.49 3.24
CA ALA A 72 -3.59 -5.35 4.60
C ALA A 72 -2.48 -5.05 5.61
N ARG A 73 -1.32 -5.73 5.49
CA ARG A 73 -0.14 -5.45 6.34
C ARG A 73 0.39 -4.03 6.09
N ASP A 74 0.55 -3.64 4.83
CA ASP A 74 1.03 -2.31 4.46
C ASP A 74 0.08 -1.21 4.97
N ALA A 75 -1.24 -1.47 4.93
CA ALA A 75 -2.23 -0.53 5.46
C ALA A 75 -2.12 -0.35 6.97
N GLU A 76 -1.87 -1.42 7.74
CA GLU A 76 -1.67 -1.31 9.18
C GLU A 76 -0.36 -0.59 9.50
N GLN A 77 0.74 -0.92 8.81
CA GLN A 77 2.02 -0.21 8.98
C GLN A 77 1.91 1.29 8.68
N LEU A 78 1.18 1.66 7.62
CA LEU A 78 0.93 3.08 7.31
C LEU A 78 0.09 3.78 8.38
N LYS A 79 -0.84 3.06 9.01
CA LYS A 79 -1.66 3.61 10.08
C LYS A 79 -0.84 3.83 11.35
N GLU A 80 -0.01 2.86 11.74
CA GLU A 80 0.94 2.97 12.85
C GLU A 80 1.91 4.14 12.62
N LEU A 81 2.55 4.19 11.45
CA LEU A 81 3.51 5.25 11.13
C LEU A 81 2.87 6.66 11.14
N ARG A 82 1.60 6.77 10.72
CA ARG A 82 0.87 8.04 10.81
C ARG A 82 0.60 8.43 12.26
N ALA A 83 0.25 7.48 13.12
CA ALA A 83 0.04 7.74 14.54
C ALA A 83 1.35 8.19 15.22
N ASP A 84 2.47 7.53 14.90
CA ASP A 84 3.79 7.89 15.41
C ASP A 84 4.20 9.30 14.99
N VAL A 85 4.04 9.63 13.71
CA VAL A 85 4.33 10.97 13.19
C VAL A 85 3.47 12.03 13.91
N GLN A 86 2.18 11.76 14.12
CA GLN A 86 1.31 12.67 14.87
C GLN A 86 1.78 12.85 16.32
N GLY A 87 2.17 11.76 17.00
CA GLY A 87 2.71 11.82 18.36
C GLY A 87 4.01 12.63 18.42
N LEU A 88 4.94 12.39 17.49
CA LEU A 88 6.19 13.15 17.41
C LEU A 88 5.95 14.63 17.16
N VAL A 89 5.02 14.99 16.27
CA VAL A 89 4.65 16.40 16.02
C VAL A 89 4.11 17.05 17.29
N GLN A 90 3.26 16.37 18.06
CA GLN A 90 2.74 16.89 19.33
C GLN A 90 3.86 17.14 20.34
N VAL A 91 4.78 16.18 20.51
CA VAL A 91 5.93 16.32 21.41
C VAL A 91 6.85 17.47 20.98
N VAL A 92 7.15 17.58 19.69
CA VAL A 92 7.97 18.69 19.17
C VAL A 92 7.31 20.04 19.43
N ASN A 93 6.00 20.16 19.21
CA ASN A 93 5.27 21.40 19.49
C ASN A 93 5.32 21.76 20.98
N GLN A 94 5.11 20.79 21.87
CA GLN A 94 5.20 20.99 23.31
C GLN A 94 6.60 21.47 23.73
N LEU A 95 7.64 20.77 23.29
CA LEU A 95 9.03 21.12 23.59
C LEU A 95 9.41 22.49 23.02
N THR A 96 8.86 22.86 21.86
CA THR A 96 9.09 24.18 21.26
C THR A 96 8.49 25.29 22.13
N LEU A 97 7.27 25.10 22.63
CA LEU A 97 6.63 26.05 23.55
C LEU A 97 7.38 26.18 24.87
N GLU A 98 7.80 25.05 25.46
CA GLU A 98 8.60 25.05 26.70
C GLU A 98 9.95 25.75 26.50
N ASN A 99 10.64 25.48 25.39
CA ASN A 99 11.89 26.17 25.07
C ASN A 99 11.69 27.68 24.93
N GLN A 100 10.60 28.10 24.29
CA GLN A 100 10.26 29.51 24.14
C GLN A 100 10.05 30.17 25.51
N GLN A 101 9.24 29.55 26.38
CA GLN A 101 8.99 30.05 27.74
C GLN A 101 10.26 30.15 28.57
N LEU A 102 11.15 29.15 28.50
CA LEU A 102 12.44 29.18 29.19
C LEU A 102 13.34 30.30 28.66
N ARG A 103 13.38 30.51 27.34
CA ARG A 103 14.13 31.61 26.73
C ARG A 103 13.57 32.97 27.14
N ASP A 104 12.26 33.12 27.18
CA ASP A 104 11.58 34.36 27.61
C ASP A 104 11.83 34.65 29.11
N ALA A 105 11.85 33.61 29.95
CA ALA A 105 12.18 33.73 31.36
C ALA A 105 13.65 34.12 31.59
N LEU A 106 14.58 33.58 30.79
CA LEU A 106 16.00 33.92 30.84
C LEU A 106 16.31 35.32 30.28
N SER A 107 15.53 35.78 29.29
CA SER A 107 15.68 37.11 28.69
C SER A 107 14.92 38.20 29.44
N SER A 108 13.97 37.83 30.31
CA SER A 108 13.41 38.76 31.29
C SER A 108 14.51 39.20 32.26
N PRO A 109 14.79 40.51 32.39
CA PRO A 109 15.76 40.98 33.36
C PRO A 109 15.29 40.56 34.75
N ALA A 110 16.11 39.79 35.45
CA ALA A 110 15.91 39.41 36.86
C ALA A 110 15.35 40.63 37.60
N GLY A 111 14.15 40.44 38.17
CA GLY A 111 13.20 41.50 38.47
C GLY A 111 13.84 42.80 38.95
N ARG A 112 13.38 43.94 38.42
CA ARG A 112 13.77 45.28 38.87
C ARG A 112 13.75 45.31 40.40
N VAL A 113 14.92 45.19 41.02
CA VAL A 113 15.09 45.35 42.47
C VAL A 113 14.88 46.83 42.72
N ARG A 114 13.65 47.19 43.09
CA ARG A 114 13.31 48.55 43.47
C ARG A 114 13.78 48.73 44.91
N ALA A 115 14.86 49.49 45.10
CA ALA A 115 15.34 49.82 46.44
C ALA A 115 14.19 50.45 47.25
N LEU A 116 13.88 49.85 48.40
CA LEU A 116 12.86 50.35 49.31
C LEU A 116 13.41 51.64 49.93
N PRO A 117 12.76 52.81 49.78
CA PRO A 117 13.24 54.03 50.40
C PRO A 117 13.18 53.84 51.92
N LEU A 118 14.34 53.86 52.57
CA LEU A 118 14.44 53.94 54.02
C LEU A 118 13.77 55.25 54.44
N ARG A 119 12.64 55.17 55.15
CA ARG A 119 12.03 56.32 55.82
C ARG A 119 13.07 56.91 56.78
N SER A 120 13.68 58.02 56.42
CA SER A 120 14.37 58.87 57.38
C SER A 120 13.34 59.30 58.43
N GLY A 121 13.53 58.82 59.66
CA GLY A 121 12.69 59.17 60.80
C GLY A 121 12.66 60.68 61.05
N PRO A 122 11.61 61.18 61.71
CA PRO A 122 11.43 62.61 61.91
C PRO A 122 12.56 63.15 62.79
N GLY A 123 13.35 64.07 62.23
CA GLY A 123 14.29 64.87 62.99
C GLY A 123 13.53 65.81 63.90
N MET A 124 13.62 65.55 65.20
CA MET A 124 13.28 66.50 66.27
C MET A 124 14.17 67.75 66.15
N ALA A 125 13.55 68.93 66.03
CA ALA A 125 13.99 70.20 66.63
C ALA A 125 12.86 71.24 66.48
#